data_AF-A0A973WDR3-F1
#
_entry.id   AF-A0A973WDR3-F1
#
_cell.length_a   1.000
_cell.length_b   1.000
_cell.length_c   1.000
_cell.angle_alpha   90.00
_cell.angle_beta   90.00
_cell.angle_gamma   90.00
#
_symmetry.space_group_name_H-M   'P 1'
#
loop_
_entity.id
_entity.type
_entity.pdbx_description
1 polymer ?
#
loop_
_entity_poly.entity_id
_entity_poly.type
_entity_poly.pdbx_seq_one_letter_code
_entity_poly.pdbx_strand_id
1 'polypeptide(L)'
;EVGFHNTGLYDPYPAALSGLIEITGRAEDAGRFRTPSLRNVAVTAPYMHDGSIPDLRGVLAHYATAGRAPKHPMKDGMIAGFTATEAEIADIIAFLESLTDEGFLTNASTSDPWPEGHPAATKRIMP
;
A
#
# COMPACT_ATOMS: atom_id res chain seq x y z
N GLU A 1 -2.88 7.06 12.39
CA GLU A 1 -1.65 7.87 12.35
C GLU A 1 -1.73 8.82 11.17
N VAL A 2 -1.27 10.06 11.31
CA VAL A 2 -1.17 11.02 10.22
C VAL A 2 0.32 11.34 10.09
N GLY A 3 0.99 10.71 9.12
CA GLY A 3 2.44 10.79 8.98
C GLY A 3 2.91 10.48 7.56
N PHE A 4 4.11 10.93 7.24
CA PHE A 4 4.82 10.64 5.99
C PHE A 4 6.09 9.87 6.31
N HIS A 5 6.26 8.72 5.69
CA HIS A 5 7.35 7.79 6.01
C HIS A 5 7.98 7.24 4.74
N ASN A 6 9.28 7.03 4.78
CA ASN A 6 9.99 6.29 3.75
C ASN A 6 10.23 4.88 4.27
N THR A 7 9.63 3.88 3.61
CA THR A 7 9.73 2.48 4.01
C THR A 7 10.90 1.75 3.36
N GLY A 8 11.76 2.45 2.63
CA GLY A 8 12.90 1.88 1.92
C GLY A 8 12.47 1.04 0.73
N LEU A 9 11.52 1.50 -0.09
CA LEU A 9 11.10 0.77 -1.30
C LEU A 9 12.14 0.86 -2.41
N TYR A 10 12.81 2.01 -2.54
CA TYR A 10 13.84 2.27 -3.53
C TYR A 10 15.00 3.08 -2.93
N ASP A 11 16.16 3.01 -3.59
CA ASP A 11 17.30 3.90 -3.36
C ASP A 11 18.13 4.03 -4.66
N PRO A 12 18.10 5.19 -5.35
CA PRO A 12 17.23 6.33 -5.10
C PRO A 12 15.77 6.06 -5.54
N TYR A 13 14.82 6.86 -5.06
CA TYR A 13 13.46 6.88 -5.60
C TYR A 13 13.44 7.49 -7.01
N PRO A 14 12.58 7.00 -7.93
CA PRO A 14 12.40 7.63 -9.24
C PRO A 14 11.97 9.09 -9.13
N ALA A 15 12.47 9.96 -10.02
CA ALA A 15 12.18 11.39 -9.96
C ALA A 15 10.68 11.73 -10.09
N ALA A 16 9.91 10.90 -10.80
CA ALA A 16 8.46 11.06 -10.94
C ALA A 16 7.66 10.52 -9.74
N LEU A 17 8.34 9.89 -8.78
CA LEU A 17 7.76 9.23 -7.61
C LEU A 17 8.63 9.53 -6.39
N SER A 18 9.01 10.80 -6.22
CA SER A 18 9.98 11.20 -5.21
C SER A 18 9.35 11.54 -3.85
N GLY A 19 8.01 11.59 -3.79
CA GLY A 19 7.25 11.69 -2.56
C GLY A 19 7.10 13.13 -2.07
N LEU A 20 7.10 13.33 -0.75
CA LEU A 20 6.82 14.62 -0.12
C LEU A 20 7.77 15.75 -0.55
N ILE A 21 9.00 15.41 -0.96
CA ILE A 21 9.98 16.38 -1.48
C ILE A 21 9.46 17.19 -2.68
N GLU A 22 8.55 16.64 -3.49
CA GLU A 22 7.98 17.36 -4.65
C GLU A 22 7.18 18.58 -4.22
N ILE A 23 6.65 18.55 -3.00
CA ILE A 23 5.86 19.63 -2.41
C ILE A 23 6.75 20.54 -1.56
N THR A 24 7.67 19.95 -0.78
CA THR A 24 8.41 20.71 0.24
C THR A 24 9.76 21.24 -0.24
N GLY A 25 10.36 20.61 -1.25
CA GLY A 25 11.72 20.89 -1.73
C GLY A 25 12.84 20.50 -0.77
N ARG A 26 12.52 19.87 0.37
CA ARG A 26 13.50 19.50 1.40
C ARG A 26 14.07 18.11 1.17
N ALA A 27 15.40 17.98 1.20
CA ALA A 27 16.09 16.72 0.91
C ALA A 27 15.69 15.59 1.88
N GLU A 28 15.41 15.92 3.14
CA GLU A 28 14.95 14.97 4.16
C GLU A 28 13.55 14.40 3.90
N ASP A 29 12.78 15.00 2.99
CA ASP A 29 11.45 14.52 2.62
C ASP A 29 11.45 13.55 1.44
N ALA A 30 12.63 13.22 0.89
CA ALA A 30 12.78 12.31 -0.24
C ALA A 30 12.29 10.88 0.09
N GLY A 31 11.42 10.36 -0.77
CA GLY A 31 10.83 9.03 -0.67
C GLY A 31 9.85 8.87 0.49
N ARG A 32 9.43 9.97 1.16
CA ARG A 32 8.41 9.91 2.20
C ARG A 32 7.02 10.02 1.58
N PHE A 33 6.18 9.04 1.87
CA PHE A 33 4.79 9.00 1.42
C PHE A 33 3.85 8.96 2.61
N ARG A 34 2.64 9.50 2.42
CA ARG A 34 1.60 9.45 3.45
C ARG A 34 1.26 7.99 3.76
N THR A 35 1.16 7.65 5.05
CA THR A 35 0.67 6.33 5.46
C THR A 35 -0.80 6.17 5.04
N PRO A 36 -1.15 5.19 4.19
CA PRO A 36 -2.54 4.94 3.80
C PRO A 36 -3.31 4.27 4.95
N SER A 37 -4.64 4.33 4.88
CA SER A 37 -5.50 3.49 5.73
C SER A 37 -5.35 2.04 5.31
N LEU A 38 -5.49 1.11 6.27
CA LEU A 38 -5.55 -0.33 5.99
C LEU A 38 -6.97 -0.90 5.86
N ARG A 39 -8.01 -0.06 6.02
CA ARG A 39 -9.39 -0.47 5.69
C ARG A 39 -9.47 -0.85 4.21
N ASN A 40 -10.08 -2.00 3.92
CA ASN A 40 -10.18 -2.59 2.57
C ASN A 40 -8.84 -2.96 1.93
N VAL A 41 -7.75 -3.04 2.68
CA VAL A 41 -6.42 -3.30 2.09
C VAL A 41 -6.38 -4.62 1.31
N ALA A 42 -7.09 -5.66 1.75
CA ALA A 42 -7.11 -6.96 1.08
C ALA A 42 -7.69 -6.95 -0.34
N VAL A 43 -8.43 -5.90 -0.72
CA VAL A 43 -9.14 -5.78 -2.01
C VAL A 43 -8.70 -4.56 -2.82
N THR A 44 -7.52 -4.02 -2.51
CA THR A 44 -6.96 -2.83 -3.19
C THR A 44 -5.54 -3.07 -3.69
N ALA A 45 -5.23 -4.31 -4.06
CA ALA A 45 -3.99 -4.62 -4.77
C ALA A 45 -3.92 -3.86 -6.11
N PRO A 46 -2.72 -3.64 -6.68
CA PRO A 46 -1.41 -3.86 -6.07
C PRO A 46 -1.04 -2.75 -5.06
N TYR A 47 0.00 -2.99 -4.27
CA TYR A 47 0.37 -2.22 -3.09
C TYR A 47 1.57 -1.28 -3.30
N MET A 48 1.77 -0.41 -2.31
CA MET A 48 2.70 0.73 -2.30
C MET A 48 2.21 1.91 -3.15
N HIS A 49 2.97 3.00 -3.19
CA HIS A 49 2.57 4.22 -3.91
C HIS A 49 2.59 4.07 -5.44
N ASP A 50 3.27 3.04 -5.95
CA ASP A 50 3.49 2.78 -7.37
C ASP A 50 2.95 1.43 -7.85
N GLY A 51 2.30 0.66 -6.97
CA GLY A 51 1.78 -0.67 -7.29
C GLY A 51 2.86 -1.74 -7.52
N SER A 52 4.09 -1.53 -7.05
CA SER A 52 5.23 -2.44 -7.31
C SER A 52 5.25 -3.72 -6.46
N ILE A 53 4.27 -3.91 -5.58
CA ILE A 53 4.11 -5.14 -4.79
C ILE A 53 2.73 -5.75 -5.08
N PRO A 54 2.64 -6.97 -5.60
CA PRO A 54 1.36 -7.51 -6.10
C PRO A 54 0.41 -7.98 -4.99
N ASP A 55 0.93 -8.51 -3.89
CA ASP A 55 0.15 -9.17 -2.83
C ASP A 55 0.60 -8.76 -1.42
N LEU A 56 -0.25 -9.03 -0.41
CA LEU A 56 0.04 -8.70 0.98
C LEU A 56 1.25 -9.48 1.53
N ARG A 57 1.53 -10.70 1.03
CA ARG A 57 2.71 -11.46 1.45
C ARG A 57 3.99 -10.75 1.02
N GLY A 58 4.02 -10.20 -0.19
CA GLY A 58 5.11 -9.37 -0.69
C GLY A 58 5.30 -8.10 0.12
N VAL A 59 4.21 -7.50 0.63
CA VAL A 59 4.28 -6.33 1.53
C VAL A 59 4.93 -6.73 2.85
N LEU A 60 4.50 -7.85 3.45
CA LEU A 60 5.11 -8.35 4.69
C LEU A 60 6.57 -8.73 4.50
N ALA A 61 6.93 -9.35 3.37
CA ALA A 61 8.31 -9.65 3.02
C ALA A 61 9.16 -8.38 2.91
N HIS A 62 8.64 -7.31 2.29
CA HIS A 62 9.31 -6.00 2.24
C HIS A 62 9.60 -5.47 3.65
N TYR A 63 8.64 -5.52 4.57
CA TYR A 63 8.85 -5.05 5.94
C TYR A 63 9.77 -5.98 6.75
N ALA A 64 9.69 -7.29 6.55
CA ALA A 64 10.54 -8.28 7.22
C ALA A 64 12.04 -8.04 6.94
N THR A 65 12.38 -7.57 5.71
CA THR A 65 13.76 -7.23 5.32
C THR A 65 14.17 -5.78 5.63
N ALA A 66 13.39 -5.05 6.44
CA ALA A 66 13.59 -3.63 6.72
C ALA A 66 13.51 -2.73 5.46
N GLY A 67 12.71 -3.13 4.48
CA GLY A 67 12.60 -2.50 3.17
C GLY A 67 13.38 -3.25 2.08
N ARG A 68 13.13 -2.93 0.80
CA ARG A 68 13.96 -3.39 -0.33
C ARG A 68 15.31 -2.66 -0.37
N ALA A 69 15.33 -1.43 0.15
CA ALA A 69 16.50 -0.57 0.33
C ALA A 69 16.72 -0.26 1.82
N PRO A 70 17.16 -1.23 2.63
CA PRO A 70 17.25 -1.09 4.09
C PRO A 70 18.29 -0.06 4.55
N LYS A 71 19.22 0.33 3.67
CA LYS A 71 20.27 1.33 3.96
C LYS A 71 19.92 2.75 3.50
N HIS A 72 18.71 2.96 2.96
CA HIS A 72 18.32 4.28 2.47
C HIS A 72 18.40 5.31 3.62
N PRO A 73 19.08 6.46 3.42
CA PRO A 73 19.41 7.38 4.51
C PRO A 73 18.19 8.01 5.19
N MET A 74 17.11 8.25 4.43
CA MET A 74 15.85 8.81 4.95
C MET A 74 14.83 7.74 5.35
N LYS A 75 15.20 6.44 5.37
CA LYS A 75 14.29 5.37 5.78
C LYS A 75 13.88 5.57 7.24
N ASP A 76 12.61 5.34 7.53
CA ASP A 76 12.13 5.37 8.90
C ASP A 76 12.84 4.31 9.75
N GLY A 77 13.29 4.72 10.94
CA GLY A 77 13.98 3.86 11.90
C GLY A 77 13.08 2.77 12.50
N MET A 78 11.76 2.96 12.51
CA MET A 78 10.78 1.97 12.96
C MET A 78 10.67 0.79 12.00
N ILE A 79 11.07 0.94 10.74
CA ILE A 79 11.12 -0.14 9.75
C ILE A 79 12.43 -0.92 9.95
N ALA A 80 12.50 -1.68 11.05
CA ALA A 80 13.73 -2.35 11.50
C ALA A 80 13.91 -3.77 10.93
N GLY A 81 12.92 -4.31 10.22
CA GLY A 81 12.91 -5.73 9.87
C GLY A 81 12.41 -6.60 11.02
N PHE A 82 11.97 -7.81 10.70
CA PHE A 82 11.52 -8.78 11.68
C PHE A 82 11.60 -10.20 11.11
N THR A 83 11.60 -11.18 12.00
CA THR A 83 11.40 -12.59 11.67
C THR A 83 9.99 -12.99 12.11
N ALA A 84 9.27 -13.70 11.26
CA ALA A 84 7.98 -14.28 11.58
C ALA A 84 7.89 -15.68 10.97
N THR A 85 7.19 -16.57 11.66
CA THR A 85 6.83 -17.88 11.15
C THR A 85 5.72 -17.77 10.09
N GLU A 86 5.55 -18.81 9.28
CA GLU A 86 4.45 -18.85 8.29
C GLU A 86 3.07 -18.73 8.95
N ALA A 87 2.93 -19.23 10.18
CA ALA A 87 1.69 -19.09 10.96
C ALA A 87 1.43 -17.63 11.35
N GLU A 88 2.43 -16.93 11.88
CA GLU A 88 2.30 -15.51 12.24
C GLU A 88 2.03 -14.64 11.00
N ILE A 89 2.66 -14.94 9.87
CA ILE A 89 2.36 -14.26 8.60
C ILE A 89 0.91 -14.49 8.18
N ALA A 90 0.41 -15.73 8.31
CA ALA A 90 -0.99 -16.04 8.01
C ALA A 90 -1.95 -15.31 8.96
N ASP A 91 -1.64 -15.23 10.25
CA ASP A 91 -2.46 -14.53 11.24
C ASP A 91 -2.54 -13.03 10.94
N ILE A 92 -1.42 -12.40 10.53
CA ILE A 92 -1.41 -10.99 10.13
C ILE A 92 -2.29 -10.79 8.89
N ILE A 93 -2.20 -11.66 7.89
CA ILE A 93 -3.02 -11.56 6.68
C ILE A 93 -4.51 -11.72 7.03
N ALA A 94 -4.87 -12.70 7.85
CA ALA A 94 -6.24 -12.90 8.31
C ALA A 94 -6.77 -11.66 9.04
N PHE A 95 -5.93 -11.02 9.86
CA PHE A 95 -6.28 -9.74 10.48
C PHE A 95 -6.52 -8.64 9.44
N LEU A 96 -5.65 -8.48 8.44
CA LEU A 96 -5.81 -7.48 7.39
C LEU A 96 -7.05 -7.72 6.52
N GLU A 97 -7.38 -8.98 6.24
CA GLU A 97 -8.61 -9.38 5.55
C GLU A 97 -9.86 -8.99 6.34
N SER A 98 -9.81 -9.09 7.68
CA SER A 98 -10.92 -8.67 8.56
C SER A 98 -11.22 -7.17 8.53
N LEU A 99 -10.34 -6.36 7.94
CA LEU A 99 -10.53 -4.91 7.75
C LEU A 99 -11.33 -4.58 6.47
N THR A 100 -11.88 -5.58 5.80
CA THR A 100 -12.67 -5.45 4.58
C THR A 100 -14.14 -5.18 4.90
N ASP A 101 -14.68 -4.13 4.27
CA ASP A 101 -16.08 -3.73 4.38
C ASP A 101 -16.92 -4.39 3.28
N GLU A 102 -17.43 -5.58 3.56
CA GLU A 102 -18.29 -6.35 2.64
C GLU A 102 -19.55 -5.60 2.22
N GLY A 103 -20.10 -4.78 3.13
CA GLY A 103 -21.26 -3.96 2.87
C GLY A 103 -20.96 -2.94 1.78
N PHE A 104 -19.84 -2.22 1.87
CA PHE A 104 -19.41 -1.29 0.84
C PHE A 104 -19.21 -1.96 -0.54
N LEU A 105 -18.58 -3.14 -0.58
CA LEU A 105 -18.28 -3.83 -1.84
C LEU A 105 -19.51 -4.29 -2.60
N THR A 106 -20.62 -4.56 -1.90
CA THR A 106 -21.84 -5.15 -2.47
C THR A 106 -23.02 -4.19 -2.50
N ASN A 107 -22.84 -2.94 -2.04
CA ASN A 107 -23.93 -1.97 -1.93
C ASN A 107 -24.37 -1.41 -3.30
N ALA A 108 -25.62 -1.74 -3.69
CA ALA A 108 -26.24 -1.26 -4.92
C ALA A 108 -26.41 0.27 -4.99
N SER A 109 -26.46 0.97 -3.85
CA SER A 109 -26.53 2.45 -3.86
C SER A 109 -25.21 3.11 -4.29
N THR A 110 -24.10 2.37 -4.27
CA THR A 110 -22.77 2.82 -4.68
C THR A 110 -22.23 2.04 -5.89
N SER A 111 -23.05 1.18 -6.50
CA SER A 111 -22.67 0.43 -7.69
C SER A 111 -22.71 1.31 -8.95
N ASP A 112 -22.26 0.76 -10.08
CA ASP A 112 -22.50 1.38 -11.37
C ASP A 112 -24.02 1.57 -11.57
N PRO A 113 -24.51 2.81 -11.83
CA PRO A 113 -25.93 3.05 -12.03
C PRO A 113 -26.44 2.56 -13.39
N TRP A 114 -25.54 2.21 -14.32
CA TRP A 114 -25.90 1.81 -15.67
C TRP A 114 -26.16 0.29 -15.76
N PRO A 115 -27.20 -0.13 -16.50
CA PRO A 115 -27.47 -1.54 -16.72
C PRO A 115 -26.36 -2.19 -17.58
N GLU A 116 -26.25 -3.51 -17.47
CA GLU A 116 -25.29 -4.28 -18.27
C GLU A 116 -25.49 -4.02 -19.77
N GLY A 117 -24.38 -3.75 -20.48
CA GLY A 117 -24.39 -3.43 -21.91
C GLY A 117 -24.63 -1.95 -22.26
N HIS A 118 -24.87 -1.08 -21.28
CA HIS A 118 -24.92 0.35 -21.52
C HIS A 118 -23.54 0.89 -21.93
N PRO A 119 -23.41 1.82 -22.89
CA PRO A 119 -22.11 2.34 -23.34
C PRO A 119 -21.33 3.08 -22.24
N ALA A 120 -22.02 3.55 -21.20
CA ALA A 120 -21.39 4.15 -20.02
C ALA A 120 -21.16 3.15 -18.87
N ALA A 121 -21.62 1.89 -18.99
CA ALA A 121 -21.35 0.86 -17.99
C ALA A 121 -19.85 0.59 -17.97
N THR A 122 -19.24 0.82 -16.82
CA THR A 122 -17.84 0.56 -16.58
C THR A 122 -17.72 -0.82 -15.96
N LYS A 123 -17.03 -1.74 -16.63
CA LYS A 123 -16.50 -2.91 -15.92
C LYS A 123 -15.43 -2.38 -14.96
N ARG A 124 -15.80 -2.10 -13.71
CA ARG A 124 -14.82 -2.00 -12.64
C ARG A 124 -14.18 -3.38 -12.54
N ILE A 125 -13.08 -3.57 -13.26
CA ILE A 125 -12.12 -4.61 -12.94
C ILE A 125 -11.52 -4.09 -11.64
N MET A 126 -12.10 -4.50 -10.51
CA MET A 126 -11.40 -4.43 -9.24
C MET A 126 -10.24 -5.43 -9.40
N PRO A 127 -8.98 -4.95 -9.45
CA PRO A 127 -7.82 -5.83 -9.57
C PRO A 127 -7.74 -6.85 -8.43
#